data_AF-A0A109UMK5-F1
#
_entry.id   AF-A0A109UMK5-F1
#
_cell.length_a   1.000
_cell.length_b   1.000
_cell.length_c   1.000
_cell.angle_alpha   90.00
_cell.angle_beta   90.00
_cell.angle_gamma   90.00
#
_symmetry.space_group_name_H-M   'P 1'
#
loop_
_entity.id
_entity.type
_entity.pdbx_description
1 polymer ?
#
loop_
_entity_poly.entity_id
_entity_poly.type
_entity_poly.pdbx_seq_one_letter_code
_entity_poly.pdbx_strand_id
1 'polypeptide(L)'
;MHALGPRIKQLRIEASLNKAALARKVGVSDVTISYWESGAIKQIGHERLVALADALGCPLRRLLEDDSADLLPTPLYLRSQPPAPWHDPNANRITLPEAFLASTNWQGSCYLVTPAPGEHFDYLGTGDLAAFGPIKDYDQPGRYLIEGAMGLFIGQLERSRSGELLYSGEKTTTTQATPLQKSDQPVGRLLAHWCQKGG
;
A
#
# COMPACT_ATOMS: atom_id res chain seq x y z
N MET A 1 -19.32 -16.19 0.77
CA MET A 1 -18.68 -16.54 -0.51
C MET A 1 -19.76 -16.48 -1.58
N HIS A 2 -19.93 -15.36 -2.27
CA HIS A 2 -20.80 -15.38 -3.44
C HIS A 2 -20.14 -16.24 -4.52
N ALA A 3 -20.96 -16.98 -5.26
CA ALA A 3 -20.48 -17.91 -6.27
C ALA A 3 -19.93 -17.17 -7.49
N LEU A 4 -18.84 -17.69 -8.07
CA LEU A 4 -18.21 -17.24 -9.32
C LEU A 4 -19.20 -17.04 -10.48
N GLY A 5 -20.26 -17.87 -10.55
CA GLY A 5 -21.27 -17.81 -11.61
C GLY A 5 -22.03 -16.47 -11.70
N PRO A 6 -22.72 -16.06 -10.63
CA PRO A 6 -23.32 -14.72 -10.55
C PRO A 6 -22.36 -13.58 -10.93
N ARG A 7 -21.07 -13.67 -10.58
CA ARG A 7 -20.05 -12.67 -10.93
C ARG A 7 -19.77 -12.62 -12.44
N ILE A 8 -19.58 -13.78 -13.08
CA ILE A 8 -19.42 -13.87 -14.54
C ILE A 8 -20.62 -13.20 -15.23
N LYS A 9 -21.84 -13.47 -14.75
CA LYS A 9 -23.06 -12.87 -15.30
C LYS A 9 -23.07 -11.36 -15.17
N GLN A 10 -22.73 -10.83 -14.00
CA GLN A 10 -22.67 -9.39 -13.75
C GLN A 10 -21.65 -8.71 -14.67
N LEU A 11 -20.40 -9.18 -14.68
CA LEU A 11 -19.33 -8.61 -15.51
C LEU A 11 -19.66 -8.68 -17.00
N ARG A 12 -20.32 -9.75 -17.44
CA ARG A 12 -20.78 -9.86 -18.84
C ARG A 12 -21.77 -8.75 -19.20
N ILE A 13 -22.71 -8.45 -18.30
CA ILE A 13 -23.70 -7.39 -18.51
C ILE A 13 -23.02 -6.02 -18.51
N GLU A 14 -22.09 -5.76 -17.59
CA GLU A 14 -21.29 -4.52 -17.56
C GLU A 14 -20.48 -4.33 -18.85
N ALA A 15 -19.88 -5.41 -19.38
CA ALA A 15 -19.19 -5.42 -20.67
C ALA A 15 -20.14 -5.35 -21.88
N SER A 16 -21.46 -5.23 -21.66
CA SER A 16 -22.50 -5.18 -22.70
C SER A 16 -22.46 -6.38 -23.67
N LEU A 17 -22.10 -7.56 -23.16
CA LEU A 17 -22.02 -8.79 -23.94
C LEU A 17 -23.25 -9.69 -23.70
N ASN A 18 -23.73 -10.35 -24.75
CA ASN A 18 -24.62 -11.50 -24.58
C ASN A 18 -23.79 -12.80 -24.39
N LYS A 19 -24.43 -13.90 -23.96
CA LYS A 19 -23.74 -15.17 -23.67
C LYS A 19 -22.96 -15.70 -24.88
N ALA A 20 -23.53 -15.61 -26.08
CA ALA A 20 -22.88 -16.05 -27.31
C ALA A 20 -21.67 -15.19 -27.68
N ALA A 21 -21.74 -13.88 -27.45
CA ALA A 21 -20.64 -12.96 -27.68
C ALA A 21 -19.47 -13.25 -26.73
N LEU A 22 -19.74 -13.46 -25.44
CA LEU A 22 -18.71 -13.87 -24.47
C LEU A 22 -18.12 -15.24 -24.84
N ALA A 23 -18.96 -16.21 -25.18
CA ALA A 23 -18.54 -17.55 -25.56
C ALA A 23 -17.56 -17.55 -26.75
N ARG A 24 -17.85 -16.76 -27.79
CA ARG A 24 -16.95 -16.60 -28.95
C ARG A 24 -15.60 -16.01 -28.56
N LYS A 25 -15.58 -15.02 -27.66
CA LYS A 25 -14.33 -14.41 -27.18
C LYS A 25 -13.49 -15.39 -26.33
N VAL A 26 -14.14 -16.23 -25.53
CA VAL A 26 -13.48 -17.20 -24.63
C VAL A 26 -13.12 -18.51 -25.35
N GLY A 27 -13.70 -18.75 -26.53
CA GLY A 27 -13.51 -20.00 -27.29
C GLY A 27 -14.26 -21.19 -26.67
N VAL A 28 -15.51 -20.99 -26.25
CA VAL A 28 -16.41 -22.03 -25.70
C VAL A 28 -17.82 -21.90 -26.32
N SER A 29 -18.74 -22.80 -25.97
CA SER A 29 -20.15 -22.66 -26.33
C SER A 29 -20.89 -21.69 -25.40
N ASP A 30 -21.97 -21.09 -25.89
CA ASP A 30 -22.88 -20.26 -25.10
C ASP A 30 -23.55 -21.04 -23.96
N VAL A 31 -23.78 -22.34 -24.16
CA VAL A 31 -24.24 -23.28 -23.14
C VAL A 31 -23.23 -23.38 -21.98
N THR A 32 -21.93 -23.47 -22.29
CA THR A 32 -20.87 -23.49 -21.26
C THR A 32 -20.89 -22.22 -20.41
N ILE A 33 -21.03 -21.04 -21.04
CA ILE A 33 -21.19 -19.77 -20.30
C ILE A 33 -22.43 -19.81 -19.42
N SER A 34 -23.54 -20.37 -19.90
CA SER A 34 -24.77 -20.48 -19.11
C SER A 34 -24.60 -21.38 -17.87
N TYR A 35 -23.86 -22.49 -17.98
CA TYR A 35 -23.58 -23.37 -16.85
C TYR A 35 -22.60 -22.77 -15.85
N TRP A 36 -21.65 -21.96 -16.32
CA TRP A 36 -20.78 -21.19 -15.44
C TRP A 36 -21.59 -20.14 -14.67
N GLU A 37 -22.41 -19.35 -15.36
CA GLU A 37 -23.23 -18.29 -14.74
C GLU A 37 -24.23 -18.81 -13.71
N SER A 38 -24.81 -19.98 -13.95
CA SER A 38 -25.74 -20.61 -13.00
C SER A 38 -25.04 -21.29 -11.82
N GLY A 39 -23.72 -21.45 -11.89
CA GLY A 39 -22.95 -22.22 -10.90
C GLY A 39 -23.16 -23.74 -10.99
N ALA A 40 -23.74 -24.24 -12.10
CA ALA A 40 -23.87 -25.67 -12.35
C ALA A 40 -22.49 -26.34 -12.50
N ILE A 41 -21.52 -25.61 -13.06
CA ILE A 41 -20.10 -25.99 -13.08
C ILE A 41 -19.35 -25.01 -12.18
N LYS A 42 -18.79 -25.54 -11.08
CA LYS A 42 -18.08 -24.74 -10.07
C LYS A 42 -16.57 -24.68 -10.30
N GLN A 43 -16.02 -25.67 -11.01
CA GLN A 43 -14.60 -25.76 -11.31
C GLN A 43 -14.35 -25.31 -12.75
N ILE A 44 -13.78 -24.12 -12.89
CA ILE A 44 -13.34 -23.57 -14.17
C ILE A 44 -11.82 -23.58 -14.16
N GLY A 45 -11.20 -24.20 -15.17
CA GLY A 45 -9.74 -24.28 -15.25
C GLY A 45 -9.09 -22.90 -15.40
N HIS A 46 -7.86 -22.75 -14.91
CA HIS A 46 -7.12 -21.48 -14.90
C HIS A 46 -7.05 -20.81 -16.28
N GLU A 47 -6.78 -21.58 -17.35
CA GLU A 47 -6.77 -21.08 -18.73
C GLU A 47 -8.09 -20.39 -19.11
N ARG A 48 -9.22 -20.97 -18.70
CA ARG A 48 -10.55 -20.42 -18.98
C ARG A 48 -10.89 -19.21 -18.11
N LEU A 49 -10.38 -19.16 -16.88
CA LEU A 49 -10.50 -17.97 -16.03
C LEU A 49 -9.74 -16.78 -16.62
N VAL A 50 -8.54 -17.00 -17.16
CA VAL A 50 -7.76 -15.97 -17.84
C VAL A 50 -8.48 -15.50 -19.11
N ALA A 51 -8.94 -16.43 -19.96
CA ALA A 51 -9.70 -16.09 -21.16
C ALA A 51 -11.01 -15.34 -20.86
N LEU A 52 -11.69 -15.66 -19.74
CA LEU A 52 -12.85 -14.90 -19.27
C LEU A 52 -12.47 -13.46 -18.90
N ALA A 53 -11.41 -13.28 -18.12
CA ALA A 53 -10.93 -11.97 -17.70
C ALA A 53 -10.59 -11.09 -18.91
N ASP A 54 -9.87 -11.64 -19.89
CA ASP A 54 -9.51 -10.96 -21.14
C ASP A 54 -10.75 -10.60 -21.97
N ALA A 55 -11.69 -11.55 -22.13
CA ALA A 55 -12.92 -11.33 -22.91
C ALA A 55 -13.84 -10.25 -22.30
N LEU A 56 -13.84 -10.16 -20.97
CA LEU A 56 -14.60 -9.19 -20.17
C LEU A 56 -13.87 -7.85 -19.99
N GLY A 57 -12.58 -7.78 -20.33
CA GLY A 57 -11.78 -6.56 -20.21
C GLY A 57 -11.51 -6.15 -18.77
N CYS A 58 -11.37 -7.11 -17.84
CA CYS A 58 -11.10 -6.84 -16.43
C CYS A 58 -9.94 -7.70 -15.89
N PRO A 59 -9.22 -7.25 -14.85
CA PRO A 59 -8.19 -8.09 -14.24
C PRO A 59 -8.81 -9.34 -13.60
N LEU A 60 -8.10 -10.46 -13.64
CA LEU A 60 -8.55 -11.76 -13.11
C LEU A 60 -9.04 -11.66 -11.65
N ARG A 61 -8.42 -10.82 -10.82
CA ARG A 61 -8.86 -10.59 -9.43
C ARG A 61 -10.34 -10.21 -9.32
N ARG A 62 -10.87 -9.40 -10.25
CA ARG A 62 -12.27 -8.96 -10.26
C ARG A 62 -13.24 -10.10 -10.54
N LEU A 63 -12.77 -11.15 -11.20
CA LEU A 63 -13.53 -12.37 -11.43
C LEU A 63 -13.57 -13.26 -10.17
N LEU A 64 -12.53 -13.22 -9.34
CA LEU A 64 -12.30 -14.13 -8.22
C LEU A 64 -12.65 -13.56 -6.85
N GLU A 65 -12.51 -12.26 -6.66
CA GLU A 65 -12.76 -11.55 -5.41
C GLU A 65 -14.20 -11.00 -5.39
N ASP A 66 -14.84 -11.07 -4.23
CA ASP A 66 -16.15 -10.44 -4.04
C ASP A 66 -15.96 -8.92 -3.99
N ASP A 67 -16.56 -8.17 -4.94
CA ASP A 67 -16.63 -6.69 -4.94
C ASP A 67 -17.43 -6.12 -3.73
N SER A 68 -17.44 -6.79 -2.58
CA SER A 68 -17.93 -6.24 -1.32
C SER A 68 -16.82 -5.47 -0.61
N ALA A 69 -16.33 -4.42 -1.28
CA ALA A 69 -15.84 -3.18 -0.69
C ALA A 69 -15.49 -2.25 -1.84
N ASP A 70 -15.99 -1.03 -1.81
CA ASP A 70 -15.59 0.07 -2.68
C ASP A 70 -14.06 0.24 -2.70
N LEU A 71 -13.38 -0.40 -3.66
CA LEU A 71 -11.93 -0.30 -3.85
C LEU A 71 -11.57 0.99 -4.60
N LEU A 72 -11.99 2.14 -4.07
CA LEU A 72 -11.15 3.31 -4.29
C LEU A 72 -9.78 2.96 -3.67
N PRO A 73 -8.66 3.13 -4.38
CA PRO A 73 -7.35 2.91 -3.78
C PRO A 73 -7.24 3.82 -2.55
N THR A 74 -7.34 3.21 -1.37
CA THR A 74 -7.18 3.93 -0.12
C THR A 74 -5.70 4.21 0.06
N PRO A 75 -5.32 5.45 0.43
CA PRO A 75 -3.95 5.73 0.78
C PRO A 75 -3.50 4.80 1.91
N LEU A 76 -2.22 4.41 1.89
CA LEU A 76 -1.64 3.70 3.00
C LEU A 76 -1.48 4.69 4.17
N TYR A 77 -2.37 4.58 5.16
CA TYR A 77 -2.39 5.51 6.27
C TYR A 77 -1.32 5.19 7.33
N LEU A 78 -0.59 6.21 7.75
CA LEU A 78 0.26 6.16 8.92
C LEU A 78 -0.57 6.54 10.17
N ARG A 79 -0.52 5.68 11.19
CA ARG A 79 -1.22 5.86 12.48
C ARG A 79 -0.20 5.87 13.61
N SER A 80 -0.52 6.56 14.70
CA SER A 80 0.36 6.60 15.88
C SER A 80 0.45 5.25 16.59
N GLN A 81 -0.49 4.33 16.35
CA GLN A 81 -0.42 2.98 16.93
C GLN A 81 0.37 2.01 16.02
N PRO A 82 1.24 1.17 16.59
CA PRO A 82 1.89 0.09 15.84
C PRO A 82 0.85 -0.96 15.37
N PRO A 83 1.17 -1.76 14.34
CA PRO A 83 2.45 -1.81 13.64
C PRO A 83 2.58 -0.72 12.56
N ALA A 84 3.82 -0.46 12.12
CA ALA A 84 4.05 0.37 10.94
C ALA A 84 3.34 -0.21 9.69
N PRO A 85 2.85 0.63 8.77
CA PRO A 85 1.90 0.20 7.75
C PRO A 85 2.46 -0.81 6.74
N TRP A 86 3.78 -0.87 6.55
CA TRP A 86 4.44 -1.86 5.68
C TRP A 86 4.48 -3.29 6.24
N HIS A 87 4.02 -3.51 7.48
CA HIS A 87 3.80 -4.84 8.01
C HIS A 87 2.49 -5.47 7.51
N ASP A 88 1.57 -4.69 6.93
CA ASP A 88 0.41 -5.24 6.25
C ASP A 88 0.88 -5.97 4.97
N PRO A 89 0.59 -7.27 4.80
CA PRO A 89 0.96 -8.01 3.59
C PRO A 89 0.36 -7.42 2.30
N ASN A 90 -0.72 -6.64 2.41
CA ASN A 90 -1.38 -5.98 1.28
C ASN A 90 -0.86 -4.55 1.03
N ALA A 91 0.11 -4.05 1.82
CA ALA A 91 0.66 -2.73 1.60
C ALA A 91 1.39 -2.63 0.25
N ASN A 92 0.93 -1.69 -0.58
CA ASN A 92 1.50 -1.49 -1.91
C ASN A 92 2.93 -0.96 -1.83
N ARG A 93 3.86 -1.71 -2.44
CA ARG A 93 5.26 -1.31 -2.61
C ARG A 93 5.41 -0.49 -3.87
N ILE A 94 6.23 0.54 -3.80
CA ILE A 94 6.60 1.36 -4.94
C ILE A 94 8.12 1.36 -5.13
N THR A 95 8.53 1.59 -6.37
CA THR A 95 9.93 1.90 -6.71
C THR A 95 10.01 3.39 -7.00
N LEU A 96 10.87 4.10 -6.26
CA LEU A 96 11.11 5.52 -6.51
C LEU A 96 12.25 5.69 -7.51
N PRO A 97 12.07 6.52 -8.56
CA PRO A 97 13.17 6.95 -9.42
C PRO A 97 14.29 7.62 -8.60
N GLU A 98 15.55 7.45 -9.02
CA GLU A 98 16.73 8.06 -8.37
C GLU A 98 16.60 9.58 -8.19
N ALA A 99 15.91 10.26 -9.10
CA ALA A 99 15.63 11.69 -9.01
C ALA A 99 14.90 12.10 -7.71
N PHE A 100 14.08 11.22 -7.14
CA PHE A 100 13.41 11.44 -5.85
C PHE A 100 14.24 11.02 -4.64
N LEU A 101 15.34 10.30 -4.87
CA LEU A 101 16.24 9.76 -3.85
C LEU A 101 17.58 10.50 -3.81
N ALA A 102 17.71 11.66 -4.46
CA ALA A 102 18.99 12.31 -4.77
C ALA A 102 19.92 12.60 -3.56
N SER A 103 19.42 12.53 -2.32
CA SER A 103 20.18 12.67 -1.07
C SER A 103 20.34 11.36 -0.28
N THR A 104 19.87 10.23 -0.81
CA THR A 104 19.79 8.93 -0.12
C THR A 104 20.18 7.77 -1.06
N ASN A 105 21.18 6.97 -0.68
CA ASN A 105 21.53 5.74 -1.42
C ASN A 105 20.59 4.59 -1.03
N TRP A 106 19.29 4.72 -1.33
CA TRP A 106 18.30 3.70 -0.98
C TRP A 106 18.14 2.66 -2.09
N GLN A 107 18.28 1.38 -1.75
CA GLN A 107 18.13 0.25 -2.68
C GLN A 107 17.01 -0.72 -2.27
N GLY A 108 16.23 -0.38 -1.24
CA GLY A 108 15.17 -1.23 -0.67
C GLY A 108 13.77 -0.96 -1.24
N SER A 109 12.79 -1.68 -0.70
CA SER A 109 11.37 -1.40 -0.98
C SER A 109 10.96 -0.05 -0.38
N CYS A 110 10.06 0.67 -1.06
CA CYS A 110 9.50 1.92 -0.58
C CYS A 110 7.98 1.81 -0.45
N TYR A 111 7.42 2.57 0.49
CA TYR A 111 5.98 2.66 0.72
C TYR A 111 5.57 4.11 0.76
N LEU A 112 4.53 4.47 0.02
CA LEU A 112 3.97 5.82 0.02
C LEU A 112 2.86 5.89 1.06
N VAL A 113 3.03 6.76 2.05
CA VAL A 113 2.11 6.91 3.18
C VAL A 113 1.63 8.35 3.34
N THR A 114 0.50 8.52 4.00
CA THR A 114 -0.02 9.81 4.47
C THR A 114 -0.51 9.63 5.91
N PRO A 115 -0.44 10.64 6.79
CA PRO A 115 -1.10 10.57 8.10
C PRO A 115 -2.58 10.22 7.94
N ALA A 116 -3.10 9.36 8.83
CA ALA A 116 -4.54 9.10 8.88
C ALA A 116 -5.29 10.38 9.33
N PRO A 117 -6.58 10.54 8.95
CA PRO A 117 -7.37 11.67 9.41
C PRO A 117 -7.36 11.79 10.94
N GLY A 118 -6.97 12.95 11.46
CA GLY A 118 -6.88 13.23 12.90
C GLY A 118 -5.56 12.82 13.56
N GLU A 119 -4.66 12.14 12.87
CA GLU A 119 -3.32 11.84 13.36
C GLU A 119 -2.37 13.02 13.11
N HIS A 120 -1.38 13.19 13.98
CA HIS A 120 -0.36 14.22 13.84
C HIS A 120 1.03 13.62 14.01
N PHE A 121 1.92 13.94 13.08
CA PHE A 121 3.32 13.55 13.12
C PHE A 121 4.19 14.78 12.88
N ASP A 122 5.27 14.89 13.65
CA ASP A 122 6.33 15.85 13.36
C ASP A 122 6.85 15.62 11.94
N TYR A 123 7.10 16.72 11.20
CA TYR A 123 7.59 16.73 9.82
C TYR A 123 6.65 16.14 8.75
N LEU A 124 5.44 15.70 9.11
CA LEU A 124 4.48 15.12 8.17
C LEU A 124 3.06 15.63 8.48
N GLY A 125 2.64 16.67 7.76
CA GLY A 125 1.35 17.32 7.95
C GLY A 125 0.17 16.55 7.34
N THR A 126 -1.04 16.95 7.72
CA THR A 126 -2.27 16.42 7.12
C THR A 126 -2.31 16.66 5.61
N GLY A 127 -2.49 15.60 4.84
CA GLY A 127 -2.53 15.66 3.37
C GLY A 127 -1.15 15.54 2.70
N ASP A 128 -0.07 15.56 3.47
CA ASP A 128 1.26 15.30 2.94
C ASP A 128 1.44 13.83 2.56
N LEU A 129 2.26 13.61 1.53
CA LEU A 129 2.71 12.27 1.15
C LEU A 129 4.17 12.10 1.56
N ALA A 130 4.49 10.95 2.11
CA ALA A 130 5.84 10.55 2.48
C ALA A 130 6.18 9.19 1.91
N ALA A 131 7.41 9.04 1.43
CA ALA A 131 7.95 7.74 1.09
C ALA A 131 8.84 7.24 2.23
N PHE A 132 8.52 6.07 2.76
CA PHE A 132 9.34 5.38 3.75
C PHE A 132 10.00 4.13 3.19
N GLY A 133 11.26 3.95 3.56
CA GLY A 133 12.01 2.72 3.38
C GLY A 133 12.08 1.95 4.69
N PRO A 134 11.53 0.72 4.78
CA PRO A 134 11.60 -0.06 6.02
C PRO A 134 13.02 -0.48 6.34
N ILE A 135 13.43 -0.32 7.59
CA ILE A 135 14.76 -0.66 8.08
C ILE A 135 14.66 -1.60 9.29
N LYS A 136 15.76 -2.30 9.59
CA LYS A 136 15.91 -3.05 10.84
C LYS A 136 16.73 -2.30 11.87
N ASP A 137 17.70 -1.53 11.39
CA ASP A 137 18.67 -0.80 12.19
C ASP A 137 18.91 0.56 11.55
N TYR A 138 19.29 1.54 12.37
CA TYR A 138 19.71 2.86 11.90
C TYR A 138 20.88 2.74 10.92
N ASP A 139 20.76 3.40 9.75
CA ASP A 139 21.80 3.37 8.71
C ASP A 139 22.62 4.68 8.62
N GLN A 140 21.96 5.82 8.54
CA GLN A 140 22.59 7.14 8.36
C GLN A 140 21.79 8.29 9.00
N PRO A 141 22.39 9.50 9.14
CA PRO A 141 21.64 10.67 9.60
C PRO A 141 20.43 10.97 8.70
N GLY A 142 19.30 11.30 9.32
CA GLY A 142 18.06 11.59 8.60
C GLY A 142 16.81 11.48 9.46
N ARG A 143 15.65 11.54 8.83
CA ARG A 143 14.35 11.41 9.49
C ARG A 143 13.88 9.96 9.46
N TYR A 144 13.34 9.50 10.58
CA TYR A 144 12.89 8.13 10.77
C TYR A 144 11.51 8.08 11.41
N LEU A 145 10.73 7.08 11.02
CA LEU A 145 9.64 6.56 11.83
C LEU A 145 10.24 5.67 12.91
N ILE A 146 9.88 5.95 14.15
CA ILE A 146 10.38 5.29 15.35
C ILE A 146 9.20 4.68 16.07
N GLU A 147 9.33 3.42 16.47
CA GLU A 147 8.39 2.74 17.34
C GLU A 147 8.90 2.80 18.77
N GLY A 148 8.18 3.51 19.64
CA GLY A 148 8.50 3.60 21.06
C GLY A 148 7.31 3.21 21.94
N ALA A 149 7.46 3.40 23.25
CA ALA A 149 6.47 2.95 24.24
C ALA A 149 5.06 3.57 24.07
N MET A 150 4.98 4.79 23.53
CA MET A 150 3.72 5.50 23.28
C MET A 150 3.17 5.29 21.86
N GLY A 151 3.88 4.53 21.02
CA GLY A 151 3.52 4.26 19.63
C GLY A 151 4.56 4.78 18.64
N LEU A 152 4.09 5.00 17.41
CA LEU A 152 4.86 5.48 16.27
C LEU A 152 4.95 7.00 16.27
N PHE A 153 6.15 7.53 16.06
CA PHE A 153 6.42 8.96 15.90
C PHE A 153 7.57 9.18 14.91
N ILE A 154 7.67 10.39 14.36
CA ILE A 154 8.75 10.75 13.42
C ILE A 154 9.75 11.67 14.13
N GLY A 155 11.04 11.38 13.95
CA GLY A 155 12.13 12.18 14.49
C GLY A 155 13.32 12.26 13.56
N GLN A 156 14.12 13.32 13.71
CA GLN A 156 15.46 13.37 13.14
C GLN A 156 16.40 12.58 14.05
N LEU A 157 17.14 11.63 13.46
CA LEU A 157 18.12 10.80 14.14
C LEU A 157 19.53 11.07 13.63
N GLU A 158 20.45 11.26 14.56
CA GLU A 158 21.87 11.45 14.28
C GLU A 158 22.71 10.67 15.29
N ARG A 159 23.84 10.12 14.86
CA ARG A 159 24.76 9.44 15.77
C ARG A 159 25.75 10.45 16.35
N SER A 160 25.85 10.51 17.67
CA SER A 160 26.81 11.36 18.38
C SER A 160 28.25 10.88 18.16
N ARG A 161 29.24 11.70 18.55
CA ARG A 161 30.66 11.29 18.55
C ARG A 161 30.93 10.11 19.48
N SER A 162 30.11 9.90 20.52
CA SER A 162 30.21 8.75 21.43
C SER A 162 29.52 7.50 20.89
N GLY A 163 28.85 7.58 19.74
CA GLY A 163 28.14 6.46 19.10
C GLY A 163 26.68 6.30 19.53
N GLU A 164 26.16 7.16 20.40
CA GLU A 164 24.74 7.14 20.83
C GLU A 164 23.84 7.75 19.76
N LEU A 165 22.62 7.21 19.62
CA LEU A 165 21.61 7.82 18.74
C LEU A 165 20.95 8.99 19.47
N LEU A 166 20.99 10.15 18.85
CA LEU A 166 20.35 11.37 19.30
C LEU A 166 19.08 11.59 18.48
N TYR A 167 18.04 12.03 19.17
CA TYR A 167 16.73 12.37 18.64
C TYR A 167 16.48 13.87 18.73
N SER A 168 15.89 14.44 17.67
CA SER A 168 15.28 15.77 17.67
C SER A 168 13.93 15.76 16.96
N GLY A 169 12.95 16.43 17.57
CA GLY A 169 11.60 16.63 17.01
C GLY A 169 11.48 17.95 16.25
N GLU A 170 10.35 18.17 15.58
CA GLU A 170 10.14 19.35 14.71
C GLU A 170 10.04 20.64 15.52
N LYS A 171 9.39 20.58 16.68
CA LYS A 171 9.13 21.73 17.57
C LYS A 171 10.15 21.87 18.70
N THR A 172 11.25 21.11 18.68
CA THR A 172 12.29 21.24 19.70
C THR A 172 13.04 22.56 19.51
N THR A 173 12.57 23.62 20.19
CA THR A 173 13.19 24.96 20.20
C THR A 173 14.59 24.98 20.81
N THR A 174 14.93 23.94 21.58
CA THR A 174 16.24 23.77 22.19
C THR A 174 17.17 23.08 21.18
N THR A 175 18.28 23.72 20.84
CA THR A 175 19.32 23.25 19.89
C THR A 175 20.02 21.94 20.30
N GLN A 176 19.53 21.24 21.33
CA GLN A 176 20.14 20.02 21.84
C GLN A 176 19.24 18.81 21.55
N ALA A 177 19.71 17.96 20.63
CA ALA A 177 19.19 16.61 20.46
C ALA A 177 19.41 15.79 21.74
N THR A 178 18.41 15.02 22.14
CA THR A 178 18.45 14.17 23.34
C THR A 178 18.74 12.73 22.97
N PRO A 179 19.41 11.93 23.82
CA PRO A 179 19.58 10.50 23.57
C PRO A 179 18.23 9.80 23.34
N LEU A 180 18.14 8.99 22.27
CA LEU A 180 16.97 8.16 21.98
C LEU A 180 16.79 7.12 23.10
N GLN A 181 15.54 6.87 23.53
CA GLN A 181 15.31 5.88 24.58
C GLN A 181 15.70 4.47 24.10
N LYS A 182 16.23 3.64 25.00
CA LYS A 182 16.68 2.28 24.64
C LYS A 182 15.55 1.36 24.13
N SER A 183 14.31 1.63 24.53
CA SER A 183 13.12 0.93 24.05
C SER A 183 12.71 1.33 22.64
N ASP A 184 13.14 2.49 22.17
CA ASP A 184 12.67 3.08 20.92
C ASP A 184 13.49 2.54 19.76
N GLN A 185 12.81 2.04 18.73
CA GLN A 185 13.43 1.39 17.58
C GLN A 185 13.08 2.12 16.28
N PRO A 186 14.08 2.56 15.51
CA PRO A 186 13.84 3.05 14.15
C PRO A 186 13.32 1.91 13.26
N VAL A 187 12.12 2.08 12.71
CA VAL A 187 11.44 1.04 11.88
C VAL A 187 11.37 1.40 10.40
N GLY A 188 11.52 2.68 10.07
CA GLY A 188 11.53 3.13 8.67
C GLY A 188 12.21 4.48 8.51
N ARG A 189 12.87 4.70 7.38
CA ARG A 189 13.54 5.94 7.03
C ARG A 189 12.69 6.76 6.06
N LEU A 190 12.50 8.04 6.32
CA LEU A 190 11.84 8.96 5.40
C LEU A 190 12.78 9.29 4.24
N LEU A 191 12.41 8.89 3.04
CA LEU A 191 13.21 9.04 1.82
C LEU A 191 12.82 10.29 1.02
N ALA A 192 11.52 10.59 0.97
CA ALA A 192 10.98 11.73 0.26
C ALA A 192 9.69 12.20 0.94
N HIS A 193 9.38 13.48 0.77
CA HIS A 193 8.21 14.15 1.34
C HIS A 193 7.67 15.16 0.33
N TRP A 194 6.36 15.12 0.13
CA TRP A 194 5.62 16.04 -0.72
C TRP A 194 4.55 16.72 0.11
N CYS A 195 4.73 18.03 0.33
CA CYS A 195 3.73 18.83 1.02
C CYS A 195 2.56 19.13 0.09
N GLN A 196 1.34 19.04 0.62
CA GLN A 196 0.21 19.65 -0.05
C GLN A 196 0.34 21.18 0.05
N LYS A 197 0.72 21.85 -1.04
CA LYS A 197 0.63 23.31 -1.11
C LYS A 197 -0.85 23.66 -1.19
N GLY A 198 -1.36 24.41 -0.21
CA GLY A 198 -2.71 24.94 -0.24
C GLY A 198 -2.95 25.67 -1.55
N GLY A 199 -4.04 25.30 -2.24
CA GLY A 199 -4.58 26.04 -3.37
C GLY A 199 -5.36 27.26 -2.93
#